data_AF-A0A7I7Y699-F1
#
_entry.id   AF-A0A7I7Y699-F1
#
_cell.length_a   1.000
_cell.length_b   1.000
_cell.length_c   1.000
_cell.angle_alpha   90.00
_cell.angle_beta   90.00
_cell.angle_gamma   90.00
#
_symmetry.space_group_name_H-M   'P 1'
#
loop_
_entity.id
_entity.type
_entity.pdbx_description
1 polymer ?
#
loop_
_entity_poly.entity_id
_entity_poly.type
_entity_poly.pdbx_seq_one_letter_code
_entity_poly.pdbx_strand_id
1 'polypeptide(L)'
;MSVTIRQYFCDPRGQNFVPMTPGMSYTFPNRDYIDGALELTVNWVPIFDKSMWDLIDVLWHYILGMLDRLESSDRVEGQFPDQPLKFVFERIRPGVLRVTSNPGPDRRTAVVDEEKFVDALRQAAAEFLRVMDEL
;
A
#
# COMPACT_ATOMS: atom_id res chain seq x y z
N MET A 1 -7.47 14.97 -9.35
CA MET A 1 -6.60 14.34 -8.33
C MET A 1 -6.26 12.95 -8.82
N SER A 2 -4.98 12.59 -8.84
CA SER A 2 -4.51 11.29 -9.31
C SER A 2 -4.05 10.44 -8.12
N VAL A 3 -4.41 9.15 -8.17
CA VAL A 3 -3.89 8.11 -7.29
C VAL A 3 -3.28 7.05 -8.19
N THR A 4 -2.01 6.74 -7.99
CA THR A 4 -1.31 5.67 -8.72
C THR A 4 -0.76 4.69 -7.72
N ILE A 5 -1.05 3.41 -7.94
CA ILE A 5 -0.54 2.31 -7.15
C ILE A 5 0.24 1.38 -8.06
N ARG A 6 1.43 0.96 -7.64
CA ARG A 6 2.21 -0.10 -8.29
C ARG A 6 2.71 -1.07 -7.24
N GLN A 7 2.84 -2.32 -7.62
CA GLN A 7 3.12 -3.41 -6.70
C GLN A 7 4.26 -4.24 -7.25
N TYR A 8 5.14 -4.67 -6.36
CA TYR A 8 6.35 -5.39 -6.71
C TYR A 8 6.57 -6.51 -5.72
N PHE A 9 6.94 -7.70 -6.20
CA PHE A 9 7.68 -8.64 -5.35
C PHE A 9 9.12 -8.17 -5.24
N CYS A 10 9.79 -8.46 -4.15
CA CYS A 10 11.23 -8.26 -4.05
C CYS A 10 11.94 -9.45 -3.42
N ASP A 11 13.26 -9.52 -3.62
CA ASP A 11 14.06 -10.45 -2.82
C ASP A 11 14.05 -10.03 -1.34
N PRO A 12 14.37 -10.95 -0.39
CA PRO A 12 14.37 -10.66 1.05
C PRO A 12 15.38 -9.59 1.52
N ARG A 13 16.11 -8.98 0.58
CA ARG A 13 17.04 -7.88 0.86
C ARG A 13 16.58 -6.57 0.22
N GLY A 14 15.43 -6.55 -0.45
CA GLY A 14 14.91 -5.40 -1.19
C GLY A 14 15.85 -4.90 -2.29
N GLN A 15 16.68 -5.77 -2.87
CA GLN A 15 17.67 -5.38 -3.88
C GLN A 15 17.12 -5.46 -5.30
N ASN A 16 16.24 -6.44 -5.55
CA ASN A 16 15.61 -6.65 -6.85
C ASN A 16 14.09 -6.59 -6.72
N PHE A 17 13.45 -5.72 -7.51
CA PHE A 17 12.00 -5.56 -7.55
C PHE A 17 11.46 -6.07 -8.87
N VAL A 18 10.50 -6.98 -8.82
CA VAL A 18 9.79 -7.52 -9.99
C VAL A 18 8.35 -7.00 -9.94
N PRO A 19 7.89 -6.26 -10.96
CA PRO A 19 6.50 -5.81 -11.01
C PRO A 19 5.53 -6.98 -10.94
N MET A 20 4.47 -6.83 -10.15
CA MET A 20 3.37 -7.79 -10.14
C MET A 20 2.53 -7.60 -11.39
N THR A 21 2.42 -8.64 -12.20
CA THR A 21 1.59 -8.63 -13.40
C THR A 21 0.83 -9.95 -13.49
N PRO A 22 -0.49 -9.94 -13.79
CA PRO A 22 -1.24 -11.17 -14.01
C PRO A 22 -0.57 -12.09 -15.04
N GLY A 23 -0.56 -13.39 -14.76
CA GLY A 23 0.10 -14.41 -15.59
C GLY A 23 1.63 -14.46 -15.47
N MET A 24 2.23 -13.75 -14.51
CA MET A 24 3.67 -13.89 -14.23
C MET A 24 3.99 -15.23 -13.56
N SER A 25 5.23 -15.67 -13.68
CA SER A 25 5.79 -16.74 -12.85
C SER A 25 6.81 -16.14 -11.89
N TYR A 26 6.68 -16.45 -10.61
CA TYR A 26 7.60 -16.00 -9.58
C TYR A 26 7.84 -17.12 -8.56
N THR A 27 9.11 -17.36 -8.24
CA THR A 27 9.48 -18.34 -7.22
C THR A 27 9.79 -17.62 -5.93
N PHE A 28 8.91 -17.75 -4.94
CA PHE A 28 9.13 -17.19 -3.62
C PHE A 28 10.28 -17.91 -2.90
N PRO A 29 11.26 -17.18 -2.36
CA PRO A 29 12.27 -17.76 -1.47
C PRO A 29 11.64 -18.38 -0.21
N ASN A 30 10.56 -17.76 0.29
CA ASN A 30 9.73 -18.26 1.36
C ASN A 30 8.26 -17.92 1.04
N ARG A 31 7.36 -18.92 1.07
CA ARG A 31 5.94 -18.71 0.77
C ARG A 31 5.14 -18.19 1.97
N ASP A 32 5.67 -18.34 3.17
CA ASP A 32 5.05 -17.84 4.40
C ASP A 32 5.38 -16.35 4.66
N TYR A 33 6.34 -15.79 3.92
CA TYR A 33 6.81 -14.41 4.04
C TYR A 33 7.01 -13.82 2.65
N ILE A 34 6.02 -13.07 2.17
CA ILE A 34 6.02 -12.54 0.82
C ILE A 34 6.57 -11.11 0.86
N ASP A 35 7.85 -10.97 0.57
CA ASP A 35 8.50 -9.66 0.48
C ASP A 35 8.04 -8.91 -0.77
N GLY A 36 7.68 -7.65 -0.60
CA GLY A 36 7.28 -6.80 -1.70
C GLY A 36 7.19 -5.32 -1.34
N ALA A 37 6.95 -4.49 -2.36
CA ALA A 37 6.75 -3.06 -2.19
C ALA A 37 5.44 -2.59 -2.82
N LEU A 38 4.75 -1.71 -2.11
CA LEU A 38 3.61 -0.97 -2.59
C LEU A 38 4.05 0.48 -2.84
N GLU A 39 4.15 0.90 -4.10
CA GLU A 39 4.35 2.31 -4.43
C GLU A 39 3.00 3.00 -4.54
N LEU A 40 2.74 3.98 -3.67
CA LEU A 40 1.51 4.77 -3.65
C LEU A 40 1.86 6.23 -3.88
N THR A 41 1.42 6.78 -5.01
CA THR A 41 1.58 8.21 -5.32
C THR A 41 0.22 8.89 -5.34
N VAL A 42 0.08 9.97 -4.57
CA VAL A 42 -1.14 10.78 -4.50
C VAL A 42 -0.79 12.20 -4.91
N ASN A 43 -1.36 12.68 -6.01
CA ASN A 43 -1.07 14.03 -6.56
C ASN A 43 0.44 14.34 -6.61
N TRP A 44 1.23 13.41 -7.17
CA TRP A 44 2.70 13.49 -7.30
C TRP A 44 3.50 13.37 -6.00
N VAL A 45 2.85 13.20 -4.85
CA VAL A 45 3.53 12.92 -3.58
C VAL A 45 3.69 11.41 -3.43
N PRO A 46 4.93 10.88 -3.35
CA PRO A 46 5.18 9.45 -3.17
C PRO A 46 4.91 9.07 -1.71
N ILE A 47 3.66 8.81 -1.36
CA ILE A 47 3.25 8.40 -0.02
C ILE A 47 3.99 7.11 0.38
N PHE A 48 3.97 6.09 -0.48
CA PHE A 48 4.84 4.92 -0.33
C PHE A 48 5.79 4.83 -1.52
N ASP A 49 7.03 4.44 -1.27
CA ASP A 49 8.02 4.16 -2.31
C ASP A 49 8.65 2.77 -2.09
N LYS A 50 9.43 2.29 -3.06
CA LYS A 50 10.07 0.97 -3.00
C LYS A 50 11.02 0.74 -1.83
N SER A 51 11.57 1.79 -1.22
CA SER A 51 12.44 1.62 -0.04
C SER A 51 11.64 1.17 1.19
N MET A 52 10.32 1.37 1.18
CA MET A 52 9.37 0.93 2.20
C MET A 52 8.85 -0.49 1.94
N TRP A 53 9.65 -1.38 1.34
CA TRP A 53 9.27 -2.77 1.09
C TRP A 53 9.08 -3.55 2.40
N ASP A 54 8.15 -4.49 2.44
CA ASP A 54 7.77 -5.24 3.65
C ASP A 54 7.03 -6.53 3.24
N LEU A 55 6.46 -7.25 4.20
CA LEU A 55 5.55 -8.37 3.99
C LEU A 55 4.27 -7.86 3.31
N ILE A 56 4.24 -7.90 1.98
CA ILE A 56 3.22 -7.19 1.19
C ILE A 56 1.83 -7.81 1.31
N ASP A 57 1.75 -9.11 1.55
CA ASP A 57 0.52 -9.84 1.84
C ASP A 57 -0.10 -9.39 3.18
N VAL A 58 0.72 -9.27 4.22
CA VAL A 58 0.31 -8.77 5.53
C VAL A 58 -0.02 -7.27 5.47
N LEU A 59 0.76 -6.49 4.72
CA LEU A 59 0.51 -5.07 4.51
C LEU A 59 -0.85 -4.83 3.84
N TRP A 60 -1.21 -5.63 2.82
CA TRP A 60 -2.54 -5.56 2.20
C TRP A 60 -3.65 -5.91 3.17
N HIS A 61 -3.47 -6.91 4.02
CA HIS A 61 -4.44 -7.22 5.08
C HIS A 61 -4.69 -6.02 6.00
N TYR A 62 -3.62 -5.32 6.42
CA TYR A 62 -3.74 -4.13 7.26
C TYR A 62 -4.40 -2.96 6.53
N ILE A 63 -4.05 -2.72 5.26
CA ILE A 63 -4.67 -1.66 4.45
C ILE A 63 -6.17 -1.91 4.29
N LEU A 64 -6.58 -3.13 3.95
CA LEU A 64 -8.00 -3.49 3.80
C LEU A 64 -8.75 -3.31 5.13
N GLY A 65 -8.20 -3.78 6.25
CA GLY A 65 -8.79 -3.54 7.57
C GLY A 65 -8.83 -2.06 7.98
N MET A 66 -7.94 -1.21 7.45
CA MET A 66 -8.04 0.24 7.61
C MET A 66 -9.18 0.83 6.78
N LEU A 67 -9.42 0.35 5.56
CA LEU A 67 -10.54 0.80 4.74
C LEU A 67 -11.89 0.49 5.42
N ASP A 68 -12.04 -0.70 5.98
CA ASP A 68 -13.26 -1.07 6.73
C ASP A 68 -13.48 -0.16 7.94
N ARG A 69 -12.42 0.16 8.70
CA ARG A 69 -12.50 1.08 9.84
C ARG A 69 -12.77 2.52 9.43
N LEU A 70 -12.37 2.93 8.22
CA LEU A 70 -12.59 4.29 7.71
C LEU A 70 -14.07 4.59 7.44
N GLU A 71 -14.92 3.56 7.31
CA GLU A 71 -16.38 3.72 7.17
C GLU A 71 -17.04 4.32 8.42
N SER A 72 -16.45 4.11 9.60
CA SER A 72 -17.01 4.54 10.89
C SER A 72 -16.09 5.45 11.70
N SER A 73 -14.87 5.72 11.21
CA SER A 73 -13.91 6.60 11.83
C SER A 73 -13.43 7.68 10.85
N ASP A 74 -13.23 8.90 11.36
CA ASP A 74 -12.59 9.97 10.58
C ASP A 74 -11.07 9.84 10.55
N ARG A 75 -10.49 8.92 11.32
CA ARG A 75 -9.04 8.70 11.34
C ARG A 75 -8.72 7.24 11.59
N VAL A 76 -7.92 6.67 10.71
CA VAL A 76 -7.37 5.32 10.85
C VAL A 76 -5.86 5.38 10.65
N GLU A 77 -5.15 4.55 11.39
CA GLU A 77 -3.71 4.40 11.28
C GLU A 77 -3.31 2.93 11.19
N GLY A 78 -2.18 2.73 10.53
CA GLY A 78 -1.54 1.44 10.32
C GLY A 78 -0.03 1.57 10.42
N GLN A 79 0.62 0.42 10.55
CA GLN A 79 2.06 0.29 10.56
C GLN A 79 2.47 -0.76 9.52
N PHE A 80 3.66 -0.58 8.96
CA PHE A 80 4.29 -1.59 8.14
C PHE A 80 4.63 -2.81 9.02
N PRO A 81 4.41 -4.06 8.54
CA PRO A 81 4.56 -5.26 9.38
C PRO A 81 5.95 -5.43 10.02
N ASP A 82 7.01 -5.30 9.23
CA ASP A 82 8.39 -5.53 9.65
C ASP A 82 9.20 -4.24 9.83
N GLN A 83 8.73 -3.11 9.31
CA GLN A 83 9.35 -1.81 9.50
C GLN A 83 8.54 -0.89 10.43
N PRO A 84 9.20 -0.06 11.27
CA PRO A 84 8.52 0.89 12.16
C PRO A 84 7.98 2.13 11.41
N LEU A 85 7.41 1.94 10.22
CA LEU A 85 6.85 2.99 9.37
C LEU A 85 5.35 3.09 9.62
N LYS A 86 4.87 4.31 9.87
CA LYS A 86 3.45 4.58 10.11
C LYS A 86 2.81 5.25 8.92
N PHE A 87 1.53 4.97 8.73
CA PHE A 87 0.69 5.70 7.78
C PHE A 87 -0.71 5.93 8.32
N VAL A 88 -1.33 7.02 7.87
CA VAL A 88 -2.59 7.54 8.41
C VAL A 88 -3.48 8.00 7.28
N PHE A 89 -4.76 7.61 7.34
CA PHE A 89 -5.84 8.18 6.54
C PHE A 89 -6.77 8.96 7.45
N GLU A 90 -6.97 10.24 7.16
CA GLU A 90 -7.74 11.16 8.00
C GLU A 90 -8.74 11.95 7.13
N ARG A 91 -10.04 11.80 7.40
CA ARG A 91 -11.10 12.59 6.77
C ARG A 91 -11.05 14.01 7.34
N ILE A 92 -10.60 14.96 6.52
CA ILE A 92 -10.43 16.35 6.95
C ILE A 92 -11.67 17.21 6.66
N ARG A 93 -12.54 16.73 5.78
CA ARG A 93 -13.89 17.23 5.48
C ARG A 93 -14.64 16.16 4.67
N PRO A 94 -15.98 16.24 4.52
CA PRO A 94 -16.74 15.24 3.78
C PRO A 94 -16.17 14.97 2.39
N GLY A 95 -15.92 13.69 2.07
CA GLY A 95 -15.39 13.22 0.79
C GLY A 95 -13.91 13.51 0.54
N VAL A 96 -13.16 14.00 1.54
CA VAL A 96 -11.76 14.39 1.36
C VAL A 96 -10.87 13.81 2.45
N LEU A 97 -9.90 13.00 2.03
CA LEU A 97 -8.88 12.40 2.88
C LEU A 97 -7.56 13.16 2.81
N ARG A 98 -6.92 13.28 3.95
CA ARG A 98 -5.48 13.48 4.08
C ARG A 98 -4.83 12.11 4.26
N VAL A 99 -3.86 11.81 3.40
CA VAL A 99 -3.07 10.59 3.44
C VAL A 99 -1.66 10.97 3.87
N THR A 100 -1.16 10.35 4.93
CA THR A 100 0.16 10.64 5.50
C THR A 100 0.98 9.36 5.65
N SER A 101 2.27 9.43 5.37
CA SER A 101 3.25 8.41 5.73
C SER A 101 4.50 9.05 6.36
N ASN A 102 5.20 8.28 7.18
CA ASN A 102 6.42 8.72 7.85
C ASN A 102 7.60 7.77 7.52
N PRO A 103 8.17 7.84 6.31
CA PRO A 103 9.39 7.10 5.97
C PRO A 103 10.60 7.67 6.74
N GLY A 104 10.88 7.09 7.90
CA GLY A 104 12.00 7.52 8.75
C GLY A 104 11.82 8.96 9.28
N PRO A 105 12.77 9.88 9.03
CA PRO A 105 12.68 11.27 9.51
C PRO A 105 11.69 12.12 8.71
N ASP A 106 11.33 11.70 7.50
CA ASP A 106 10.52 12.49 6.59
C ASP A 106 9.03 12.20 6.79
N ARG A 107 8.21 13.25 6.71
CA ARG A 107 6.76 13.13 6.67
C ARG A 107 6.26 13.48 5.27
N ARG A 108 5.54 12.56 4.65
CA ARG A 108 4.91 12.75 3.34
C ARG A 108 3.41 12.83 3.51
N THR A 109 2.78 13.78 2.84
CA THR A 109 1.35 14.07 3.02
C THR A 109 0.75 14.55 1.71
N ALA A 110 -0.45 14.05 1.39
CA ALA A 110 -1.25 14.52 0.29
C ALA A 110 -2.73 14.59 0.68
N VAL A 111 -3.51 15.38 -0.07
CA VAL A 111 -4.96 15.46 0.06
C VAL A 111 -5.60 14.89 -1.19
N VAL A 112 -6.62 14.06 -1.03
CA VAL A 112 -7.27 13.32 -2.12
C VAL A 112 -8.77 13.21 -1.88
N ASP A 113 -9.49 13.05 -2.98
CA ASP A 113 -10.89 12.63 -2.96
C ASP A 113 -10.99 11.21 -2.38
N GLU A 114 -11.87 11.04 -1.40
CA GLU A 114 -11.98 9.81 -0.63
C GLU A 114 -12.40 8.61 -1.50
N GLU A 115 -13.44 8.79 -2.31
CA GLU A 115 -13.98 7.74 -3.18
C GLU A 115 -12.89 7.26 -4.16
N LYS A 116 -12.19 8.18 -4.81
CA LYS A 116 -11.08 7.85 -5.72
C LYS A 116 -9.93 7.11 -5.03
N PHE A 117 -9.63 7.47 -3.79
CA PHE A 117 -8.56 6.82 -3.03
C PHE A 117 -8.94 5.39 -2.64
N VAL A 118 -10.15 5.22 -2.11
CA VAL A 118 -10.69 3.91 -1.73
C VAL A 118 -10.81 3.00 -2.95
N ASP A 119 -11.34 3.50 -4.07
CA ASP A 119 -11.48 2.74 -5.32
C ASP A 119 -10.12 2.29 -5.87
N ALA A 120 -9.11 3.18 -5.86
CA ALA A 120 -7.77 2.83 -6.31
C ALA A 120 -7.15 1.72 -5.44
N LEU A 121 -7.29 1.80 -4.11
CA LEU A 121 -6.79 0.77 -3.20
C LEU A 121 -7.54 -0.56 -3.38
N ARG A 122 -8.87 -0.54 -3.55
CA ARG A 122 -9.66 -1.74 -3.81
C ARG A 122 -9.27 -2.42 -5.13
N GLN A 123 -9.08 -1.64 -6.19
CA GLN A 123 -8.63 -2.16 -7.48
C GLN A 123 -7.25 -2.80 -7.39
N ALA A 124 -6.29 -2.12 -6.74
CA ALA A 124 -4.95 -2.66 -6.55
C ALA A 124 -4.94 -3.91 -5.66
N ALA A 125 -5.74 -3.95 -4.59
CA ALA A 125 -5.88 -5.14 -3.76
C ALA A 125 -6.46 -6.32 -4.53
N ALA A 126 -7.47 -6.09 -5.38
CA ALA A 126 -8.03 -7.13 -6.23
C ALA A 126 -7.01 -7.68 -7.24
N GLU A 127 -6.19 -6.80 -7.83
CA GLU A 127 -5.08 -7.21 -8.70
C GLU A 127 -4.03 -8.04 -7.95
N PHE A 128 -3.67 -7.61 -6.74
CA PHE A 128 -2.76 -8.37 -5.87
C PHE A 128 -3.28 -9.78 -5.59
N LEU A 129 -4.52 -9.89 -5.12
CA LEU A 129 -5.14 -11.18 -4.80
C LEU A 129 -5.21 -12.08 -6.02
N ARG A 130 -5.52 -11.52 -7.19
CA ARG A 130 -5.53 -12.27 -8.45
C ARG A 130 -4.14 -12.83 -8.80
N VAL A 131 -3.09 -12.02 -8.68
CA VAL A 131 -1.72 -12.49 -8.91
C VAL A 131 -1.37 -13.60 -7.91
N MET A 132 -1.78 -13.46 -6.64
CA MET A 132 -1.54 -14.47 -5.62
C MET A 132 -2.27 -15.79 -5.88
N ASP A 133 -3.50 -15.76 -6.41
CA ASP A 133 -4.26 -16.95 -6.80
C ASP A 133 -3.66 -17.70 -8.01
N GLU A 134 -2.87 -17.00 -8.83
CA GLU A 134 -2.24 -17.53 -10.05
C GLU A 134 -0.84 -18.16 -9.81
N LEU A 135 -0.23 -17.99 -8.62
CA LEU A 135 1.15 -18.40 -8.26
C LEU A 135 1.24 -19.70 -7.43
#